data_AF-A0A1T5EFG0-F1
#
_entry.id   AF-A0A1T5EFG0-F1
#
_cell.length_a   1.000
_cell.length_b   1.000
_cell.length_c   1.000
_cell.angle_alpha   90.00
_cell.angle_beta   90.00
_cell.angle_gamma   90.00
#
_symmetry.space_group_name_H-M   'P 1'
#
loop_
_entity.id
_entity.type
_entity.pdbx_description
1 polymer ?
#
loop_
_entity_poly.entity_id
_entity_poly.type
_entity_poly.pdbx_seq_one_letter_code
_entity_poly.pdbx_strand_id
1 'polypeptide(L)' 'MRTVKFDIETYNRTKASGTPVCTHVDEEYCEIGTAVDHDGNPTLGGRIGYALAYLLMAGCVGYFVLFV' A
#
# COMPACT_ATOMS: atom_id res chain seq x y z
N MET A 1 -11.33 16.97 -23.81
CA MET A 1 -11.93 15.64 -23.55
C MET A 1 -10.79 14.65 -23.40
N ARG A 2 -10.56 14.07 -22.21
CA ARG A 2 -9.42 13.19 -21.93
C ARG A 2 -9.75 11.79 -22.47
N THR A 3 -9.01 11.34 -23.49
CA THR A 3 -9.15 10.00 -24.08
C THR A 3 -8.64 8.98 -23.07
N VAL A 4 -9.56 8.31 -22.36
CA VAL A 4 -9.22 7.19 -21.49
C VAL A 4 -8.95 5.98 -22.39
N LYS A 5 -7.77 5.36 -22.28
CA LYS A 5 -7.47 4.14 -23.03
C LYS A 5 -8.46 3.05 -22.62
N PHE A 6 -9.05 2.39 -23.61
CA PHE A 6 -9.98 1.29 -23.36
C PHE A 6 -9.21 0.10 -22.79
N ASP A 7 -9.53 -0.27 -21.55
CA ASP A 7 -8.91 -1.39 -20.86
C ASP A 7 -9.58 -2.70 -21.30
N ILE A 8 -8.90 -3.37 -22.23
CA ILE A 8 -9.32 -4.64 -22.83
C ILE A 8 -9.39 -5.75 -21.76
N GLU A 9 -8.56 -5.70 -20.73
CA GLU A 9 -8.51 -6.71 -19.67
C GLU A 9 -9.77 -6.65 -18.81
N THR A 10 -10.13 -5.43 -18.36
CA THR A 10 -11.38 -5.19 -17.62
C THR A 10 -12.62 -5.53 -18.46
N TYR A 11 -12.61 -5.21 -19.76
CA TYR A 11 -13.71 -5.56 -20.66
C TYR A 11 -13.88 -7.09 -20.81
N ASN A 12 -12.79 -7.82 -21.00
CA ASN A 12 -12.84 -9.28 -21.12
C ASN A 12 -13.29 -9.95 -19.82
N ARG A 13 -12.92 -9.40 -18.66
CA ARG A 13 -13.36 -9.90 -17.35
C ARG A 13 -14.86 -9.72 -17.12
N THR A 14 -15.46 -8.65 -17.63
CA THR A 14 -16.88 -8.30 -17.39
C THR A 14 -17.83 -8.79 -18.47
N LYS A 15 -17.34 -9.09 -19.67
CA LYS A 15 -18.17 -9.49 -20.83
C LYS A 15 -18.93 -10.81 -20.65
N ALA A 16 -18.45 -11.73 -19.81
CA ALA A 16 -19.00 -13.08 -19.67
C ALA A 16 -19.90 -13.28 -18.44
N SER A 17 -19.87 -12.38 -17.45
CA SER A 17 -20.59 -12.59 -16.19
C SER A 17 -21.89 -11.77 -16.20
N GLY A 18 -23.02 -12.45 -16.21
CA GLY A 18 -24.35 -11.84 -15.95
C GLY A 18 -24.52 -11.32 -14.51
N THR A 19 -23.44 -11.26 -13.73
CA THR A 19 -23.36 -10.86 -12.32
C THR A 19 -22.04 -10.09 -12.10
N PRO A 20 -21.94 -9.24 -11.06
CA PRO A 20 -20.69 -8.51 -10.78
C PRO A 20 -19.52 -9.46 -10.51
N VAL A 21 -18.40 -9.26 -11.23
CA VAL A 21 -17.14 -9.99 -10.97
C VAL A 21 -16.39 -9.28 -9.86
N CYS A 22 -16.47 -9.81 -8.65
CA CYS A 22 -15.57 -9.41 -7.57
C CYS A 22 -14.21 -10.09 -7.79
N THR A 23 -13.26 -9.36 -8.34
CA THR A 23 -11.87 -9.82 -8.44
C THR A 23 -11.12 -9.26 -7.23
N HIS A 24 -10.62 -10.12 -6.34
CA HIS A 24 -9.62 -9.68 -5.37
C HIS A 24 -8.31 -9.46 -6.13
N VAL A 25 -7.86 -8.23 -6.15
CA VAL A 25 -6.50 -7.90 -6.52
C VAL A 25 -5.73 -8.00 -5.21
N ASP A 26 -4.85 -8.99 -5.11
CA ASP A 26 -3.85 -9.03 -4.05
C ASP A 26 -2.90 -7.86 -4.32
N GLU A 27 -3.24 -6.67 -3.81
CA GLU A 27 -2.32 -5.55 -3.75
C GLU A 27 -1.23 -5.94 -2.74
N GLU A 28 -0.01 -6.07 -3.24
CA GLU A 28 1.16 -6.30 -2.41
C GLU A 28 1.23 -5.15 -1.39
N TYR A 29 1.13 -5.48 -0.10
CA TYR A 29 1.23 -4.48 0.94
C TYR A 29 2.56 -3.76 0.77
N CYS A 30 2.50 -2.45 0.53
CA CYS A 30 3.69 -1.63 0.46
C CYS A 30 4.42 -1.74 1.79
N GLU A 31 5.53 -2.49 1.81
CA GLU A 31 6.36 -2.64 3.00
C GLU A 31 6.77 -1.24 3.48
N ILE A 32 6.82 -1.04 4.80
CA ILE A 32 7.33 0.21 5.37
C ILE A 32 8.83 0.26 5.06
N GLY A 33 9.19 0.79 3.89
CA GLY A 33 10.56 0.93 3.43
C GLY A 33 11.18 2.22 3.94
N THR A 34 12.49 2.21 4.18
CA THR A 34 13.23 3.47 4.43
C THR A 34 13.43 4.18 3.10
N ALA A 35 13.13 5.49 3.02
CA ALA A 35 13.43 6.27 1.83
C ALA A 35 14.95 6.29 1.57
N VAL A 36 15.36 5.76 0.41
CA VAL A 36 16.76 5.67 -0.02
C VAL A 36 17.09 6.75 -1.04
N ASP A 37 18.36 7.17 -1.05
CA ASP A 37 18.95 8.05 -2.06
C ASP A 37 19.24 7.28 -3.36
N HIS A 38 19.68 7.98 -4.41
CA HIS A 38 20.09 7.44 -5.70
C HIS A 38 21.17 6.34 -5.58
N ASP A 39 22.03 6.42 -4.56
CA ASP A 39 23.06 5.41 -4.28
C ASP A 39 22.57 4.25 -3.40
N GLY A 40 21.27 4.19 -3.10
CA GLY A 40 20.66 3.15 -2.24
C GLY A 40 20.90 3.35 -0.74
N ASN A 41 21.54 4.46 -0.34
CA ASN A 41 21.79 4.78 1.06
C ASN A 41 20.52 5.34 1.72
N PRO A 42 20.17 4.93 2.95
CA PRO A 42 19.01 5.45 3.65
C PRO A 42 19.19 6.94 3.95
N THR A 43 18.24 7.75 3.52
CA THR A 43 18.26 9.19 3.77
C THR A 43 18.07 9.47 5.26
N LEU A 44 18.59 10.61 5.73
CA LEU A 44 18.44 11.01 7.14
C LEU A 44 16.96 11.20 7.50
N GLY A 45 16.17 11.80 6.59
CA GLY A 45 14.72 11.91 6.71
C GLY A 45 14.02 10.55 6.72
N GLY A 46 14.43 9.62 5.86
CA GLY A 46 13.93 8.25 5.83
C GLY A 46 14.16 7.52 7.15
N ARG A 47 15.35 7.65 7.74
CA ARG A 47 15.68 7.04 9.04
C ARG A 47 14.82 7.58 10.18
N ILE A 48 14.62 8.89 10.24
CA ILE A 48 13.77 9.52 11.27
C ILE A 48 12.31 9.10 11.08
N GLY A 49 11.79 9.16 9.85
CA GLY A 49 10.42 8.75 9.54
C GLY A 49 10.17 7.28 9.88
N TYR A 50 11.13 6.41 9.55
CA TYR A 50 11.06 5.00 9.89
C TYR A 50 11.04 4.77 11.41
N ALA A 51 11.90 5.45 12.18
CA ALA A 51 11.90 5.35 13.63
C ALA A 51 10.56 5.84 14.25
N LEU A 52 10.00 6.94 13.75
CA LEU A 52 8.72 7.47 14.20
C LEU A 52 7.56 6.51 13.90
N ALA A 53 7.56 5.86 12.74
CA ALA A 53 6.54 4.88 12.38
C ALA A 53 6.51 3.70 13.36
N TYR A 54 7.68 3.15 13.72
CA TYR A 54 7.77 2.08 14.71
C TYR A 54 7.39 2.52 16.12
N LEU A 55 7.75 3.74 16.52
CA LEU A 55 7.37 4.28 17.82
C LEU A 55 5.84 4.43 17.93
N LEU A 56 5.20 4.95 16.88
CA LEU A 56 3.74 5.05 16.82
C LEU A 56 3.08 3.67 16.86
N MET A 57 3.57 2.72 16.05
CA MET A 57 3.07 1.34 16.04
C MET A 57 3.19 0.70 17.43
N ALA A 58 4.35 0.80 18.07
CA ALA A 58 4.56 0.28 19.43
C ALA A 58 3.64 0.95 20.45
N GLY A 59 3.40 2.26 20.33
CA GLY A 59 2.46 2.99 21.17
C GLY A 59 1.02 2.51 21.01
N CYS A 60 0.57 2.32 19.76
CA CYS A 60 -0.76 1.78 19.47
C CYS A 60 -0.92 0.37 20.03
N VAL A 61 0.02 -0.53 19.75
CA VAL A 61 -0.01 -1.91 20.28
C VAL A 61 0.03 -1.90 21.80
N GLY A 62 0.90 -1.08 22.40
CA GLY A 62 1.00 -0.95 23.86
C GLY A 62 -0.29 -0.46 24.50
N TYR A 63 -1.01 0.46 23.86
CA TYR A 63 -2.32 0.89 24.34
C TYR A 63 -3.32 -0.26 24.39
N PHE A 64 -3.43 -1.04 23.31
CA PHE A 64 -4.32 -2.20 23.26
C PHE A 64 -3.93 -3.29 24.24
N VAL A 65 -2.65 -3.47 24.56
CA VAL A 65 -2.22 -4.51 25.51
C VAL A 65 -2.42 -4.09 26.97
N LEU A 66 -2.24 -2.81 27.29
CA LEU A 66 -2.27 -2.34 28.68
C LEU A 66 -3.63 -1.82 29.13
N PHE A 67 -4.48 -1.36 28.21
CA PHE A 67 -5.71 -0.62 28.54
C PHE A 67 -6.99 -1.21 27.92
N VAL A 68 -6.88 -2.25 27.10
CA VAL A 68 -8.02 -3.02 26.56
C VAL A 68 -7.95 -4.43 27.13
#